data_AF-A0A6G4X7Z9-F1
#
_entry.id   AF-A0A6G4X7Z9-F1
#
_cell.length_a   1.000
_cell.length_b   1.000
_cell.length_c   1.000
_cell.angle_alpha   90.00
_cell.angle_beta   90.00
_cell.angle_gamma   90.00
#
_symmetry.space_group_name_H-M   'P 1'
#
loop_
_entity.id
_entity.type
_entity.pdbx_description
1 polymer ?
#
loop_
_entity_poly.entity_id
_entity_poly.type
_entity_poly.pdbx_seq_one_letter_code
_entity_poly.pdbx_strand_id
1 'polypeptide(L)'
;MQQSETTGHDDQAVLDGSALQAEIAAAPPAERERILRDAVREQAASVLDFATFDDDSNFLEQGLTSLKALELTRNLMTLTGIEIPLVAIIEHPTPTLLAQYIAGALDEAGEDGSAGDGGPR
;
A
#
# COMPACT_ATOMS: atom_id res chain seq x y z
N MET A 1 -11.16 33.15 26.74
CA MET A 1 -10.07 33.02 25.74
C MET A 1 -9.73 31.53 25.65
N GLN A 2 -9.66 31.03 24.42
CA GLN A 2 -9.26 29.69 23.93
C GLN A 2 -9.86 28.44 24.59
N GLN A 3 -10.69 27.67 23.85
CA GLN A 3 -10.31 26.42 23.17
C GLN A 3 -11.48 25.97 22.26
N SER A 4 -11.58 26.58 21.07
CA SER A 4 -12.24 26.01 19.90
C SER A 4 -11.10 25.57 18.97
N GLU A 5 -11.19 24.39 18.34
CA GLU A 5 -10.77 24.11 16.95
C GLU A 5 -10.50 22.61 16.69
N THR A 6 -11.41 22.07 15.85
CA THR A 6 -11.26 21.04 14.83
C THR A 6 -10.93 19.58 15.21
N THR A 7 -12.01 18.81 15.28
CA THR A 7 -12.11 17.51 14.58
C THR A 7 -11.69 17.67 13.10
N GLY A 8 -10.90 16.74 12.55
CA GLY A 8 -10.55 16.76 11.12
C GLY A 8 -9.34 15.94 10.64
N HIS A 9 -8.80 14.99 11.41
CA HIS A 9 -7.64 14.21 10.96
C HIS A 9 -7.99 12.96 10.12
N ASP A 10 -9.27 12.58 10.04
CA ASP A 10 -9.70 11.39 9.27
C ASP A 10 -9.97 11.68 7.77
N ASP A 11 -10.18 12.95 7.38
CA ASP A 11 -10.61 13.30 6.01
C ASP A 11 -9.42 13.56 5.05
N GLN A 12 -8.23 13.90 5.54
CA GLN A 12 -7.06 14.09 4.66
C GLN A 12 -6.47 12.76 4.17
N ALA A 13 -6.29 11.78 5.05
CA ALA A 13 -5.67 10.50 4.69
C ALA A 13 -6.42 9.75 3.56
N VAL A 14 -7.75 9.89 3.50
CA VAL A 14 -8.57 9.29 2.45
C VAL A 14 -8.44 10.00 1.10
N LEU A 15 -8.17 11.31 1.09
CA LEU A 15 -7.94 12.10 -0.12
C LEU A 15 -6.54 11.84 -0.69
N ASP A 16 -5.52 11.79 0.18
CA ASP A 16 -4.15 11.43 -0.19
C ASP A 16 -4.10 10.00 -0.76
N GLY A 17 -4.85 9.07 -0.14
CA GLY A 17 -4.90 7.68 -0.62
C GLY A 17 -5.57 7.49 -1.97
N SER A 18 -6.64 8.24 -2.24
CA SER A 18 -7.34 8.17 -3.53
C SER A 18 -6.53 8.78 -4.67
N ALA A 19 -5.76 9.85 -4.39
CA ALA A 19 -4.85 10.46 -5.37
C ALA A 19 -3.68 9.53 -5.69
N LEU A 20 -3.08 8.93 -4.66
CA LEU A 20 -2.01 7.95 -4.83
C LEU A 20 -2.50 6.71 -5.59
N GLN A 21 -3.72 6.24 -5.30
CA GLN A 21 -4.34 5.15 -6.03
C GLN A 21 -4.46 5.45 -7.54
N ALA A 22 -4.91 6.65 -7.89
CA ALA A 22 -5.02 7.07 -9.29
C ALA A 22 -3.66 7.17 -9.98
N GLU A 23 -2.63 7.64 -9.27
CA GLU A 23 -1.26 7.69 -9.76
C GLU A 23 -0.69 6.29 -9.99
N ILE A 24 -0.83 5.39 -9.02
CA ILE A 24 -0.48 3.96 -9.12
C ILE A 24 -1.21 3.31 -10.31
N ALA A 25 -2.51 3.57 -10.46
CA ALA A 25 -3.33 3.03 -11.54
C ALA A 25 -2.87 3.51 -12.92
N ALA A 26 -2.50 4.79 -13.06
CA ALA A 26 -2.04 5.39 -14.30
C ALA A 26 -0.55 5.14 -14.60
N ALA A 27 0.24 4.76 -13.59
CA ALA A 27 1.66 4.50 -13.71
C ALA A 27 1.95 3.15 -14.41
N PRO A 28 3.03 3.08 -15.21
CA PRO A 28 3.50 1.81 -15.75
C PRO A 28 3.99 0.88 -14.63
N PRO A 29 4.03 -0.45 -14.84
CA PRO A 29 4.31 -1.43 -13.79
C PRO A 29 5.63 -1.18 -13.03
N ALA A 30 6.67 -0.76 -13.75
CA ALA A 30 7.97 -0.44 -13.15
C ALA A 30 7.93 0.80 -12.23
N GLU A 31 7.07 1.77 -12.53
CA GLU A 31 6.91 2.97 -11.69
C GLU A 31 5.92 2.72 -10.55
N ARG A 32 4.87 1.93 -10.82
CA ARG A 32 3.92 1.45 -9.81
C ARG A 32 4.64 0.77 -8.66
N GLU A 33 5.56 -0.16 -8.95
CA GLU A 33 6.37 -0.83 -7.92
C GLU A 33 7.18 0.18 -7.08
N ARG A 34 7.76 1.21 -7.70
CA ARG A 34 8.53 2.23 -6.97
C ARG A 34 7.65 3.06 -6.05
N ILE A 35 6.50 3.52 -6.54
CA ILE A 35 5.53 4.30 -5.74
C ILE A 35 5.04 3.45 -4.57
N LEU A 36 4.70 2.18 -4.82
CA LEU A 36 4.28 1.26 -3.77
C LEU A 36 5.39 1.01 -2.75
N ARG A 37 6.64 0.83 -3.19
CA ARG A 37 7.78 0.63 -2.31
C ARG A 37 8.00 1.83 -1.40
N ASP A 38 7.91 3.04 -1.97
CA ASP A 38 8.03 4.28 -1.21
C ASP A 38 6.91 4.42 -0.18
N ALA A 39 5.67 4.19 -0.60
CA ALA A 39 4.51 4.20 0.30
C ALA A 39 4.65 3.17 1.43
N VAL A 40 5.02 1.92 1.13
CA VAL A 40 5.23 0.89 2.15
C VAL A 40 6.32 1.32 3.14
N ARG A 41 7.40 1.93 2.66
CA ARG A 41 8.49 2.43 3.49
C ARG A 41 8.04 3.55 4.42
N GLU A 42 7.32 4.53 3.90
CA GLU A 42 6.79 5.64 4.70
C GLU A 42 5.78 5.16 5.73
N GLN A 43 4.86 4.27 5.35
CA GLN A 43 3.88 3.69 6.28
C GLN A 43 4.56 2.85 7.36
N ALA A 44 5.55 2.03 6.99
CA ALA A 44 6.32 1.24 7.96
C ALA A 44 7.12 2.14 8.91
N ALA A 45 7.75 3.19 8.41
CA ALA A 45 8.46 4.18 9.21
C ALA A 45 7.51 4.87 10.20
N SER A 46 6.32 5.30 9.74
CA SER A 46 5.31 5.91 10.58
C SER A 46 4.77 4.97 11.67
N VAL A 47 4.51 3.70 11.33
CA VAL A 47 3.97 2.71 12.27
C VAL A 47 5.02 2.24 13.30
N LEU A 48 6.29 2.22 12.90
CA LEU A 48 7.40 1.81 13.76
C LEU A 48 8.09 2.97 14.49
N ASP A 49 7.65 4.22 14.27
CA ASP A 49 8.26 5.44 14.83
C ASP A 49 9.74 5.62 14.38
N PHE A 50 10.04 5.24 13.14
CA PHE A 50 11.33 5.47 12.50
C PHE A 50 11.28 6.69 11.59
N ALA A 51 12.41 7.39 11.45
CA ALA A 51 12.54 8.47 10.48
C ALA A 51 12.60 7.95 9.03
N THR A 52 13.24 6.80 8.83
CA THR A 52 13.35 6.12 7.52
C THR A 52 13.34 4.62 7.72
N PHE A 53 12.66 3.87 6.86
CA PHE A 53 12.72 2.41 6.84
C PHE A 53 13.58 1.95 5.65
N ASP A 54 14.35 0.86 5.81
CA ASP A 54 15.25 0.38 4.75
C ASP A 54 14.53 -0.63 3.83
N ASP A 55 14.90 -0.67 2.55
CA ASP A 55 14.21 -1.50 1.57
C ASP A 55 14.47 -3.01 1.69
N ASP A 56 15.56 -3.38 2.38
CA ASP A 56 15.92 -4.77 2.70
C ASP A 56 15.62 -5.12 4.17
N SER A 57 15.16 -4.15 4.97
CA SER A 57 14.82 -4.39 6.37
C SER A 57 13.59 -5.25 6.52
N ASN A 58 13.73 -6.26 7.38
CA ASN A 58 12.65 -7.18 7.70
C ASN A 58 11.71 -6.54 8.74
N PHE A 59 10.44 -6.36 8.39
CA PHE A 59 9.46 -5.73 9.28
C PHE A 59 9.38 -6.43 10.64
N LEU A 60 9.42 -7.77 10.66
CA LEU A 60 9.29 -8.56 11.87
C LEU A 60 10.49 -8.37 12.81
N GLU A 61 11.70 -8.34 12.24
CA GLU A 61 12.95 -8.09 12.98
C GLU A 61 12.99 -6.66 13.55
N GLN A 62 12.41 -5.70 12.82
CA GLN A 62 12.33 -4.30 13.21
C GLN A 62 11.24 -4.00 14.25
N GLY A 63 10.48 -5.02 14.68
CA GLY A 63 9.45 -4.89 15.72
C GLY A 63 8.03 -4.64 15.20
N LEU A 64 7.74 -4.98 13.94
CA LEU A 64 6.38 -4.99 13.42
C LEU A 64 5.58 -6.12 14.11
N THR A 65 4.70 -5.72 15.03
CA THR A 65 3.80 -6.63 15.74
C THR A 65 2.53 -6.90 14.93
N SER A 66 1.72 -7.91 15.30
CA SER A 66 0.48 -8.24 14.57
C SER A 66 -0.47 -7.06 14.41
N LEU A 67 -0.57 -6.18 15.41
CA LEU A 67 -1.44 -5.00 15.36
C LEU A 67 -0.88 -3.95 14.38
N LYS A 68 0.42 -3.67 14.47
CA LYS A 68 1.12 -2.77 13.54
C LYS A 68 1.10 -3.27 12.10
N ALA A 69 1.25 -4.57 11.91
CA ALA A 69 1.16 -5.22 10.62
C ALA A 69 -0.26 -5.11 10.02
N LEU A 70 -1.30 -5.27 10.85
CA LEU A 70 -2.68 -5.06 10.42
C LEU A 70 -2.96 -3.61 10.03
N GLU A 71 -2.39 -2.64 10.76
CA GLU A 71 -2.49 -1.22 10.40
C GLU A 71 -1.79 -0.91 9.08
N LEU A 72 -0.58 -1.46 8.87
CA LEU A 72 0.15 -1.32 7.61
C LEU A 72 -0.65 -1.91 6.44
N THR A 73 -1.16 -3.15 6.57
CA THR A 73 -1.97 -3.76 5.50
C THR A 73 -3.25 -2.98 5.25
N ARG A 74 -3.94 -2.50 6.29
CA ARG A 74 -5.16 -1.70 6.14
C ARG A 74 -4.89 -0.40 5.37
N ASN A 75 -3.81 0.30 5.70
CA ASN A 75 -3.44 1.52 4.96
C ASN A 75 -3.12 1.19 3.51
N LEU A 76 -2.29 0.17 3.26
CA LEU A 76 -1.97 -0.28 1.91
C LEU A 76 -3.22 -0.71 1.13
N MET A 77 -4.17 -1.40 1.74
CA MET A 77 -5.45 -1.76 1.13
C MET A 77 -6.26 -0.52 0.72
N THR A 78 -6.27 0.53 1.55
CA THR A 78 -6.92 1.81 1.21
C THR A 78 -6.22 2.50 0.04
N LEU A 79 -4.88 2.50 0.02
CA LEU A 79 -4.08 3.14 -1.03
C LEU A 79 -4.18 2.41 -2.38
N THR A 80 -4.23 1.09 -2.34
CA THR A 80 -4.12 0.24 -3.55
C THR A 80 -5.46 -0.29 -4.02
N GLY A 81 -6.45 -0.35 -3.14
CA GLY A 81 -7.76 -0.94 -3.41
C GLY A 81 -7.77 -2.47 -3.45
N ILE A 82 -6.64 -3.14 -3.18
CA ILE A 82 -6.56 -4.61 -3.16
C ILE A 82 -6.58 -5.15 -1.73
N GLU A 83 -7.14 -6.34 -1.56
CA GLU A 83 -7.13 -7.03 -0.27
C GLU A 83 -5.76 -7.65 -0.01
N ILE A 84 -4.99 -7.07 0.93
CA ILE A 84 -3.68 -7.57 1.34
C ILE A 84 -3.85 -8.37 2.64
N PRO A 85 -3.74 -9.71 2.58
CA PRO A 85 -3.87 -10.53 3.77
C PRO A 85 -2.63 -10.36 4.67
N LEU A 86 -2.82 -10.42 5.99
CA LEU A 86 -1.72 -10.31 6.96
C LEU A 86 -0.61 -11.35 6.74
N VAL A 87 -0.96 -12.52 6.19
CA VAL A 87 0.01 -13.56 5.82
C VAL A 87 1.03 -13.07 4.80
N ALA A 88 0.67 -12.12 3.92
CA ALA A 88 1.58 -11.54 2.94
C ALA A 88 2.72 -10.77 3.62
N ILE A 89 2.51 -10.16 4.79
CA ILE A 89 3.59 -9.53 5.57
C ILE A 89 4.59 -10.58 6.07
N ILE A 90 4.12 -11.80 6.36
CA ILE A 90 4.96 -12.89 6.86
C ILE A 90 5.72 -13.55 5.70
N GLU A 91 5.06 -13.73 4.55
CA GLU A 91 5.68 -14.28 3.33
C GLU A 91 6.60 -13.28 2.63
N HIS A 92 6.27 -11.98 2.72
CA HIS A 92 7.00 -10.86 2.14
C HIS A 92 7.38 -9.87 3.24
N PRO A 93 8.34 -10.23 4.10
CA PRO A 93 8.66 -9.45 5.28
C PRO A 93 9.54 -8.23 4.97
N THR A 94 9.84 -7.95 3.70
CA THR A 94 10.56 -6.75 3.28
C THR A 94 9.66 -5.85 2.43
N PRO A 95 9.85 -4.53 2.48
CA PRO A 95 9.06 -3.59 1.70
C PRO A 95 9.20 -3.82 0.20
N THR A 96 10.38 -4.22 -0.27
CA THR A 96 10.61 -4.55 -1.68
C THR A 96 9.79 -5.76 -2.14
N LEU A 97 9.68 -6.82 -1.31
CA LEU A 97 8.89 -8.01 -1.66
C LEU A 97 7.39 -7.70 -1.59
N LEU A 98 6.96 -6.96 -0.57
CA LEU A 98 5.55 -6.59 -0.41
C LEU A 98 5.08 -5.68 -1.54
N ALA A 99 5.90 -4.70 -1.94
CA ALA A 99 5.60 -3.82 -3.07
C ALA A 99 5.51 -4.58 -4.40
N GLN A 100 6.40 -5.54 -4.65
CA GLN A 100 6.32 -6.42 -5.82
C GLN A 100 5.06 -7.26 -5.83
N TYR A 101 4.69 -7.87 -4.69
CA TYR A 101 3.46 -8.65 -4.56
C TYR A 101 2.21 -7.81 -4.90
N ILE A 102 2.12 -6.60 -4.34
CA ILE A 102 1.02 -5.67 -4.59
C ILE A 102 1.01 -5.22 -6.06
N ALA A 103 2.18 -4.87 -6.62
CA ALA A 103 2.30 -4.45 -8.01
C ALA A 103 1.83 -5.54 -8.98
N GLY A 104 2.23 -6.79 -8.72
CA GLY A 104 1.77 -7.95 -9.49
C GLY A 104 0.26 -8.17 -9.38
N ALA A 105 -0.30 -8.11 -8.16
CA ALA A 105 -1.74 -8.25 -7.97
C ALA A 105 -2.56 -7.14 -8.67
N LEU A 106 -2.02 -5.92 -8.74
CA LEU A 106 -2.64 -4.80 -9.46
C LEU A 106 -2.48 -4.91 -10.99
N ASP A 107 -1.44 -5.58 -11.46
CA ASP A 107 -1.25 -5.90 -12.89
C ASP A 107 -2.29 -6.95 -13.31
N GLU A 108 -2.41 -8.03 -12.55
CA GLU A 108 -3.43 -9.06 -12.78
C GLU A 108 -4.86 -8.48 -12.72
N ALA A 109 -5.17 -7.65 -11.73
CA ALA A 109 -6.48 -7.00 -11.61
C ALA A 109 -6.79 -5.99 -12.75
N GLY A 110 -5.77 -5.46 -13.42
CA GLY A 110 -5.92 -4.58 -14.59
C GLY A 110 -6.18 -5.32 -15.90
N GLU A 111 -5.73 -6.58 -15.99
CA GLU A 111 -5.86 -7.42 -17.18
C GLU A 111 -7.23 -8.14 -17.27
N ASP A 112 -7.98 -8.21 -16.16
CA ASP A 112 -9.37 -8.73 -16.11
C ASP A 112 -10.41 -7.84 -16.83
N GLY A 113 -9.99 -6.71 -17.40
CA GLY A 113 -10.84 -5.80 -18.20
C GLY A 113 -10.85 -6.05 -19.71
N SER A 114 -10.07 -7.00 -20.22
CA SER A 114 -10.04 -7.31 -21.66
C SER A 114 -9.97 -8.81 -21.97
N ALA A 115 -10.84 -9.60 -21.33
CA ALA A 115 -11.41 -10.75 -22.02
C ALA A 115 -12.39 -10.23 -23.09
N GLY A 116 -11.83 -9.83 -24.23
CA GLY A 116 -12.56 -9.36 -25.40
C GLY A 116 -13.62 -10.35 -25.87
N ASP A 117 -14.81 -9.81 -26.06
CA ASP A 117 -15.68 -10.08 -27.20
C ASP A 117 -14.89 -10.47 -28.47
N GLY A 118 -15.20 -11.65 -29.03
CA GLY A 118 -14.65 -12.18 -30.28
C GLY A 118 -14.71 -13.71 -30.33
N GLY A 119 -15.74 -14.35 -30.89
CA GLY A 119 -16.81 -13.83 -31.73
C GLY A 119 -17.83 -14.92 -32.14
N PRO A 120 -18.74 -14.58 -33.06
CA PRO A 120 -19.92 -15.37 -33.38
C PRO A 120 -19.63 -16.51 -34.35
N ARG A 121 -20.20 -17.71 -34.12
CA ARG A 121 -20.92 -18.56 -35.10
C ARG A 121 -21.77 -19.62 -34.38
#